data_AF-A0A024WHB8-F1
#
_entry.id   AF-A0A024WHB8-F1
#
_cell.length_a   1.000
_cell.length_b   1.000
_cell.length_c   1.000
_cell.angle_alpha   90.00
_cell.angle_beta   90.00
_cell.angle_gamma   90.00
#
_symmetry.space_group_name_H-M   'P 1'
#
loop_
_entity.id
_entity.type
_entity.pdbx_description
1 polymer ?
#
loop_
_entity_poly.entity_id
_entity_poly.type
_entity_poly.pdbx_seq_one_letter_code
_entity_poly.pdbx_strand_id
1 'polypeptide(L)'
;MEKSETSLILFVKIKKQNMLVWEYERSDNIKRISEFIDAIKIKSTLHALKEGGEIFNRQLVTIQVLYVSNIQEKMFSIWIGLDEENRGIIDSSKILKFLKSQGINLTSEHDIREFLEVFDRNNKNGLNQEEFFVLIIIVKQILVELLDINAVQSLFEEVYGIPWKSLSSIDVNSLKKILTEVR
;
A
#
# COMPACT_ATOMS: atom_id res chain seq x y z
N MET A 1 25.45 3.27 -4.24
CA MET A 1 25.17 2.16 -5.18
C MET A 1 24.69 0.92 -4.41
N GLU A 2 23.96 1.10 -3.29
CA GLU A 2 23.65 0.03 -2.32
C GLU A 2 22.16 -0.36 -2.29
N LYS A 3 21.30 0.28 -3.09
CA LYS A 3 19.84 0.07 -3.07
C LYS A 3 19.36 -1.23 -3.72
N SER A 4 20.23 -1.99 -4.40
CA SER A 4 19.86 -3.29 -4.99
C SER A 4 20.17 -4.48 -4.09
N GLU A 5 21.00 -4.31 -3.06
CA GLU A 5 21.50 -5.45 -2.26
C GLU A 5 20.45 -6.01 -1.30
N THR A 6 19.56 -5.20 -0.75
CA THR A 6 18.54 -5.68 0.21
C THR A 6 17.52 -6.61 -0.43
N SER A 7 17.08 -6.29 -1.65
CA SER A 7 16.20 -7.17 -2.44
C SER A 7 16.93 -8.44 -2.89
N LEU A 8 18.23 -8.33 -3.20
CA LEU A 8 19.09 -9.46 -3.57
C LEU A 8 19.38 -10.40 -2.40
N ILE A 9 19.51 -9.90 -1.16
CA ILE A 9 19.81 -10.73 0.02
C ILE A 9 18.64 -11.65 0.37
N LEU A 10 17.39 -11.15 0.29
CA LEU A 10 16.19 -11.96 0.44
C LEU A 10 16.10 -13.03 -0.67
N PHE A 11 16.46 -12.64 -1.90
CA PHE A 11 16.46 -13.50 -3.08
C PHE A 11 17.54 -14.60 -3.04
N VAL A 12 18.74 -14.28 -2.54
CA VAL A 12 19.88 -15.21 -2.47
C VAL A 12 19.68 -16.26 -1.38
N LYS A 13 19.04 -15.92 -0.24
CA LYS A 13 18.75 -16.88 0.84
C LYS A 13 17.72 -17.95 0.43
N ILE A 14 16.74 -17.60 -0.42
CA ILE A 14 15.73 -18.55 -0.93
C ILE A 14 16.31 -19.48 -2.02
N LYS A 15 17.37 -19.05 -2.71
CA LYS A 15 17.88 -19.69 -3.94
C LYS A 15 18.62 -21.02 -3.75
N LYS A 16 19.05 -21.37 -2.52
CA LYS A 16 20.06 -22.43 -2.33
C LYS A 16 19.53 -23.87 -2.35
N GLN A 17 18.22 -24.11 -2.46
CA GLN A 17 17.69 -25.49 -2.39
C GLN A 17 16.85 -26.01 -3.57
N ASN A 18 16.41 -25.23 -4.57
CA ASN A 18 15.67 -25.79 -5.72
C ASN A 18 15.72 -24.90 -6.98
N MET A 19 16.81 -25.00 -7.75
CA MET A 19 17.06 -24.19 -8.96
C MET A 19 16.21 -24.61 -10.18
N LEU A 20 15.81 -25.89 -10.27
CA LEU A 20 15.02 -26.43 -11.40
C LEU A 20 13.53 -26.05 -11.35
N VAL A 21 12.93 -26.05 -10.14
CA VAL A 21 11.53 -25.58 -9.93
C VAL A 21 11.42 -24.08 -10.25
N TRP A 22 12.49 -23.33 -9.97
CA TRP A 22 12.57 -21.89 -10.21
C TRP A 22 12.53 -21.51 -11.69
N GLU A 23 13.13 -22.34 -12.56
CA GLU A 23 13.14 -22.07 -14.01
C GLU A 23 11.80 -22.43 -14.67
N TYR A 24 11.14 -23.51 -14.22
CA TYR A 24 9.86 -23.95 -14.75
C TYR A 24 8.70 -23.01 -14.38
N GLU A 25 8.65 -22.55 -13.13
CA GLU A 25 7.61 -21.62 -12.64
C GLU A 25 8.07 -20.16 -12.63
N ARG A 26 9.14 -19.80 -13.36
CA ARG A 26 9.79 -18.49 -13.24
C ARG A 26 8.81 -17.32 -13.38
N SER A 27 7.92 -17.37 -14.38
CA SER A 27 6.95 -16.29 -14.62
C SER A 27 5.93 -16.17 -13.50
N ASP A 28 5.42 -17.31 -13.01
CA ASP A 28 4.44 -17.34 -11.92
C ASP A 28 5.08 -16.90 -10.60
N ASN A 29 6.33 -17.29 -10.36
CA ASN A 29 7.09 -16.87 -9.19
C ASN A 29 7.39 -15.37 -9.22
N ILE A 30 7.75 -14.80 -10.37
CA ILE A 30 7.92 -13.35 -10.52
C ILE A 30 6.61 -12.62 -10.23
N LYS A 31 5.48 -13.12 -10.77
CA LYS A 31 4.17 -12.54 -10.53
C LYS A 31 3.79 -12.56 -9.04
N ARG A 32 3.90 -13.72 -8.39
CA ARG A 32 3.61 -13.88 -6.95
C ARG A 32 4.49 -12.98 -6.07
N ILE A 33 5.77 -12.80 -6.43
CA ILE A 33 6.68 -11.91 -5.72
C ILE A 33 6.27 -10.44 -5.90
N SER A 34 5.87 -10.05 -7.11
CA SER A 34 5.37 -8.68 -7.36
C SER A 34 4.12 -8.41 -6.53
N GLU A 35 3.13 -9.31 -6.56
CA GLU A 35 1.90 -9.19 -5.77
C GLU A 35 2.19 -9.10 -4.27
N PHE A 36 3.16 -9.88 -3.79
CA PHE A 36 3.60 -9.81 -2.39
C PHE A 36 4.24 -8.47 -2.04
N ILE A 37 5.12 -7.94 -2.90
CA ILE A 37 5.75 -6.63 -2.71
C ILE A 37 4.70 -5.52 -2.68
N ASP A 38 3.73 -5.56 -3.60
CA ASP A 38 2.65 -4.58 -3.67
C ASP A 38 1.80 -4.61 -2.40
N ALA A 39 1.47 -5.81 -1.91
CA ALA A 39 0.70 -5.98 -0.68
C ALA A 39 1.45 -5.50 0.57
N ILE A 40 2.76 -5.77 0.67
CA ILE A 40 3.61 -5.19 1.74
C ILE A 40 3.62 -3.67 1.66
N LYS A 41 3.73 -3.11 0.44
CA LYS A 41 3.75 -1.66 0.26
C LYS A 41 2.45 -1.00 0.69
N ILE A 42 1.32 -1.61 0.35
CA ILE A 42 0.00 -1.14 0.81
C ILE A 42 -0.06 -1.18 2.34
N LYS A 43 0.25 -2.32 2.97
CA LYS A 43 0.17 -2.47 4.43
C LYS A 43 1.12 -1.53 5.18
N SER A 44 2.36 -1.36 4.71
CA SER A 44 3.29 -0.42 5.35
C SER A 44 2.82 1.02 5.23
N THR A 45 2.19 1.39 4.11
CA THR A 45 1.67 2.74 3.90
C THR A 45 0.45 3.00 4.79
N LEU A 46 -0.47 2.05 4.89
CA LEU A 46 -1.62 2.15 5.80
C LEU A 46 -1.19 2.24 7.26
N HIS A 47 -0.23 1.41 7.67
CA HIS A 47 0.35 1.47 9.01
C HIS A 47 0.94 2.85 9.30
N ALA A 48 1.76 3.38 8.38
CA ALA A 48 2.35 4.71 8.53
C ALA A 48 1.31 5.84 8.57
N LEU A 49 0.24 5.76 7.77
CA LEU A 49 -0.86 6.71 7.79
C LEU A 49 -1.59 6.71 9.14
N LYS A 50 -1.83 5.52 9.68
CA LYS A 50 -2.52 5.32 10.96
C LYS A 50 -1.68 5.84 12.13
N GLU A 51 -0.41 5.45 12.20
CA GLU A 51 0.51 5.88 13.27
C GLU A 51 0.93 7.35 13.15
N GLY A 52 1.12 7.85 11.92
CA GLY A 52 1.44 9.26 11.67
C GLY A 52 0.28 10.21 12.00
N GLY A 53 -0.94 9.68 12.08
CA GLY A 53 -2.12 10.36 12.60
C GLY A 53 -2.41 11.69 11.90
N GLU A 54 -2.70 12.73 12.68
CA GLU A 54 -3.14 14.03 12.18
C GLU A 54 -2.00 14.85 11.55
N ILE A 55 -0.78 14.73 12.05
CA ILE A 55 0.37 15.50 11.54
C ILE A 55 0.70 15.06 10.12
N PHE A 56 0.77 13.76 9.89
CA PHE A 56 1.05 13.21 8.56
C PHE A 56 -0.08 13.54 7.57
N ASN A 57 -1.35 13.46 8.00
CA ASN A 57 -2.48 13.85 7.17
C ASN A 57 -2.39 15.32 6.71
N ARG A 58 -2.05 16.25 7.61
CA ARG A 58 -1.87 17.66 7.23
C ARG A 58 -0.74 17.87 6.23
N GLN A 59 0.34 17.07 6.30
CA GLN A 59 1.40 17.11 5.31
C GLN A 59 0.90 16.67 3.94
N LEU A 60 0.09 15.60 3.86
CA LEU A 60 -0.52 15.14 2.61
C LEU A 60 -1.47 16.18 2.01
N VAL A 61 -2.31 16.81 2.84
CA VAL A 61 -3.17 17.93 2.42
C VAL A 61 -2.33 19.12 1.93
N THR A 62 -1.21 19.42 2.59
CA THR A 62 -0.30 20.48 2.12
C THR A 62 0.31 20.13 0.76
N ILE A 63 0.76 18.89 0.56
CA ILE A 63 1.27 18.40 -0.72
C ILE A 63 0.20 18.49 -1.81
N GLN A 64 -1.05 18.12 -1.49
CA GLN A 64 -2.20 18.21 -2.38
C GLN A 64 -2.38 19.64 -2.93
N VAL A 65 -2.35 20.64 -2.04
CA VAL A 65 -2.51 22.05 -2.41
C VAL A 65 -1.35 22.55 -3.27
N LEU A 66 -0.15 22.00 -3.08
CA LEU A 66 1.05 22.36 -3.83
C LEU A 66 1.16 21.70 -5.21
N TYR A 67 0.28 20.76 -5.57
CA TYR A 67 0.28 20.20 -6.92
C TYR A 67 -0.01 21.26 -7.98
N VAL A 68 0.72 21.17 -9.09
CA VAL A 68 0.48 21.98 -10.29
C VAL A 68 -0.95 21.80 -10.80
N SER A 69 -1.53 22.88 -11.38
CA SER A 69 -2.95 22.97 -11.71
C SER A 69 -3.46 21.82 -12.58
N ASN A 70 -2.66 21.35 -13.54
CA ASN A 70 -3.04 20.23 -14.40
C ASN A 70 -3.20 18.89 -13.64
N ILE A 71 -2.52 18.71 -12.51
CA ILE A 71 -2.71 17.52 -11.65
C ILE A 71 -3.99 17.70 -10.82
N GLN A 72 -4.22 18.89 -10.29
CA GLN A 72 -5.43 19.21 -9.53
C GLN A 72 -6.69 19.06 -10.40
N GLU A 73 -6.66 19.54 -11.64
CA GLU A 73 -7.74 19.37 -12.62
C GLU A 73 -8.05 17.89 -12.88
N LYS A 74 -7.02 17.04 -12.99
CA LYS A 74 -7.20 15.60 -13.14
C LYS A 74 -7.84 14.95 -11.91
N MET A 75 -7.37 15.30 -10.71
CA MET A 75 -7.97 14.81 -9.46
C MET A 75 -9.44 15.21 -9.37
N PHE A 76 -9.75 16.46 -9.73
CA PHE A 76 -11.11 16.97 -9.74
C PHE A 76 -11.99 16.28 -10.79
N SER A 77 -11.45 16.02 -11.99
CA SER A 77 -12.15 15.28 -13.04
C SER A 77 -12.52 13.86 -12.59
N ILE A 78 -11.61 13.16 -11.90
CA ILE A 78 -11.89 11.84 -11.32
C ILE A 78 -12.97 11.96 -10.23
N TRP A 79 -12.88 12.96 -9.37
CA TRP A 79 -13.89 13.20 -8.34
C TRP A 79 -15.29 13.41 -8.92
N ILE A 80 -15.46 14.29 -9.91
CA ILE A 80 -16.76 14.51 -10.57
C ILE A 80 -17.29 13.19 -11.13
N GLY A 81 -16.43 12.38 -11.75
CA GLY A 81 -16.81 11.09 -12.32
C GLY A 81 -17.23 10.06 -11.28
N LEU A 82 -16.83 10.21 -10.01
CA LEU A 82 -17.25 9.32 -8.92
C LEU A 82 -18.45 9.90 -8.15
N ASP A 83 -18.49 11.20 -7.93
CA ASP A 83 -19.60 11.93 -7.29
C ASP A 83 -20.61 12.44 -8.33
N GLU A 84 -21.01 11.58 -9.27
CA GLU A 84 -21.94 11.91 -10.37
C GLU A 84 -23.28 12.51 -9.87
N GLU A 85 -23.68 12.11 -8.66
CA GLU A 85 -24.92 12.54 -8.02
C GLU A 85 -24.76 13.80 -7.16
N ASN A 86 -23.54 14.37 -7.12
CA ASN A 86 -23.18 15.56 -6.36
C ASN A 86 -23.60 15.49 -4.88
N ARG A 87 -23.38 14.32 -4.26
CA ARG A 87 -23.69 14.09 -2.85
C ARG A 87 -22.59 14.64 -1.93
N GLY A 88 -21.43 14.98 -2.48
CA GLY A 88 -20.26 15.45 -1.74
C GLY A 88 -19.51 14.34 -1.00
N ILE A 89 -19.94 13.08 -1.15
CA ILE A 89 -19.40 11.89 -0.49
C ILE A 89 -19.47 10.72 -1.48
N ILE A 90 -18.37 10.00 -1.65
CA ILE A 90 -18.33 8.75 -2.41
C ILE A 90 -18.30 7.54 -1.46
N ASP A 91 -19.13 6.54 -1.75
CA ASP A 91 -19.22 5.34 -0.93
C ASP A 91 -18.06 4.36 -1.18
N SER A 92 -17.93 3.37 -0.29
CA SER A 92 -16.94 2.30 -0.36
C SER A 92 -16.94 1.55 -1.70
N SER A 93 -18.11 1.36 -2.33
CA SER A 93 -18.20 0.64 -3.60
C SER A 93 -17.50 1.39 -4.73
N LYS A 94 -17.72 2.71 -4.80
CA LYS A 94 -17.07 3.59 -5.78
C LYS A 94 -15.56 3.68 -5.54
N ILE A 95 -15.14 3.76 -4.28
CA ILE A 95 -13.71 3.78 -3.89
C ILE A 95 -13.02 2.48 -4.31
N LEU A 96 -13.61 1.32 -4.03
CA LEU A 96 -13.05 0.02 -4.41
C LEU A 96 -12.97 -0.16 -5.92
N LYS A 97 -13.97 0.30 -6.68
CA LYS A 97 -13.92 0.31 -8.15
C LYS A 97 -12.76 1.18 -8.66
N PHE A 98 -12.55 2.35 -8.08
CA PHE A 98 -11.43 3.22 -8.41
C PHE A 98 -10.09 2.54 -8.10
N LEU A 99 -9.88 1.99 -6.90
CA LEU A 99 -8.64 1.28 -6.54
C LEU A 99 -8.34 0.13 -7.50
N LYS A 100 -9.36 -0.67 -7.82
CA LYS A 100 -9.25 -1.76 -8.78
C LYS A 100 -8.85 -1.26 -10.17
N SER A 101 -9.36 -0.11 -10.62
CA SER A 101 -8.97 0.48 -11.91
C SER A 101 -7.52 0.98 -11.91
N GLN A 102 -6.95 1.28 -10.75
CA GLN A 102 -5.54 1.63 -10.59
C GLN A 102 -4.62 0.41 -10.43
N GLY A 103 -5.17 -0.81 -10.46
CA GLY A 103 -4.42 -2.06 -10.25
C GLY A 103 -4.26 -2.46 -8.79
N ILE A 104 -4.87 -1.73 -7.84
CA ILE A 104 -4.86 -2.08 -6.42
C ILE A 104 -6.07 -2.95 -6.13
N ASN A 105 -5.82 -4.23 -5.82
CA ASN A 105 -6.88 -5.20 -5.55
C ASN A 105 -6.91 -5.57 -4.07
N LEU A 106 -7.77 -4.90 -3.31
CA LEU A 106 -8.08 -5.28 -1.92
C LEU A 106 -9.07 -6.45 -1.96
N THR A 107 -8.69 -7.59 -1.40
CA THR A 107 -9.49 -8.83 -1.52
C THR A 107 -10.11 -9.28 -0.20
N SER A 108 -9.48 -8.97 0.94
CA SER A 108 -10.03 -9.31 2.25
C SER A 108 -10.96 -8.19 2.76
N GLU A 109 -12.07 -8.57 3.41
CA GLU A 109 -12.97 -7.59 4.05
C GLU A 109 -12.26 -6.79 5.15
N HIS A 110 -11.30 -7.41 5.82
CA HIS A 110 -10.47 -6.75 6.83
C HIS A 110 -9.66 -5.61 6.21
N ASP A 111 -8.93 -5.87 5.12
CA ASP A 111 -8.11 -4.85 4.46
C ASP A 111 -8.95 -3.75 3.85
N ILE A 112 -10.11 -4.08 3.29
CA ILE A 112 -11.06 -3.08 2.78
C ILE A 112 -11.49 -2.15 3.91
N ARG A 113 -11.88 -2.70 5.06
CA ARG A 113 -12.31 -1.90 6.22
C ARG A 113 -11.16 -1.04 6.74
N GLU A 114 -10.01 -1.63 7.02
CA GLU A 114 -8.84 -0.91 7.53
C GLU A 114 -8.40 0.20 6.58
N PHE A 115 -8.38 -0.09 5.27
CA PHE A 115 -8.05 0.90 4.25
C PHE A 115 -9.03 2.07 4.29
N LEU A 116 -10.34 1.80 4.30
CA LEU A 116 -11.36 2.85 4.31
C LEU A 116 -11.34 3.68 5.59
N GLU A 117 -11.15 3.05 6.75
CA GLU A 117 -11.06 3.71 8.06
C GLU A 117 -9.90 4.71 8.13
N VAL A 118 -8.77 4.42 7.46
CA VAL A 118 -7.61 5.33 7.42
C VAL A 118 -7.93 6.65 6.71
N PHE A 119 -8.84 6.63 5.72
CA PHE A 119 -9.17 7.81 4.91
C PHE A 119 -10.50 8.49 5.30
N ASP A 120 -11.50 7.76 5.80
CA ASP A 120 -12.79 8.29 6.28
C ASP A 120 -12.64 8.93 7.68
N ARG A 121 -11.84 9.99 7.76
CA ARG A 121 -11.47 10.61 9.04
C ARG A 121 -12.65 11.35 9.69
N ASN A 122 -13.61 11.80 8.89
CA ASN A 122 -14.80 12.48 9.38
C ASN A 122 -15.95 11.51 9.75
N ASN A 123 -15.77 10.20 9.56
CA ASN A 123 -16.75 9.14 9.84
C ASN A 123 -18.09 9.33 9.14
N LYS A 124 -18.08 9.69 7.85
CA LYS A 124 -19.30 9.85 7.04
C LYS A 124 -19.70 8.57 6.31
N ASN A 125 -19.03 7.45 6.59
CA ASN A 125 -19.22 6.17 5.89
C ASN A 125 -18.91 6.29 4.38
N GLY A 126 -17.84 7.01 4.07
CA GLY A 126 -17.43 7.36 2.71
C GLY A 126 -16.41 8.48 2.71
N LEU A 127 -15.86 8.82 1.54
CA LEU A 127 -14.85 9.86 1.42
C LEU A 127 -15.46 11.14 0.86
N ASN A 128 -15.19 12.26 1.51
CA ASN A 128 -15.39 13.56 0.90
C ASN A 128 -14.28 13.87 -0.13
N GLN A 129 -14.35 15.03 -0.79
CA GLN A 129 -13.39 15.40 -1.83
C GLN A 129 -11.94 15.50 -1.32
N GLU A 130 -11.71 16.12 -0.17
CA GLU A 130 -10.36 16.29 0.39
C GLU A 130 -9.76 14.93 0.76
N GLU A 131 -10.53 14.08 1.45
CA GLU A 131 -10.12 12.73 1.82
C GLU A 131 -9.83 11.87 0.58
N PHE A 132 -10.65 12.01 -0.46
CA PHE A 132 -10.42 11.34 -1.73
C PHE A 132 -9.18 11.85 -2.47
N PHE A 133 -8.84 13.13 -2.35
CA PHE A 133 -7.62 13.65 -2.96
C PHE A 133 -6.38 13.11 -2.25
N VAL A 134 -6.40 13.07 -0.91
CA VAL A 134 -5.36 12.41 -0.12
C VAL A 134 -5.20 10.93 -0.53
N LEU A 135 -6.31 10.21 -0.72
CA LEU A 135 -6.29 8.85 -1.27
C LEU A 135 -5.54 8.78 -2.61
N ILE A 136 -5.83 9.67 -3.58
CA ILE A 136 -5.15 9.67 -4.89
C ILE A 136 -3.64 9.84 -4.71
N ILE A 137 -3.21 10.70 -3.80
CA ILE A 137 -1.78 10.92 -3.52
C ILE A 137 -1.14 9.63 -3.04
N ILE A 138 -1.76 8.97 -2.06
CA ILE A 138 -1.25 7.71 -1.52
C ILE A 138 -1.23 6.62 -2.58
N VAL A 139 -2.30 6.47 -3.37
CA VAL A 139 -2.34 5.50 -4.47
C VAL A 139 -1.20 5.75 -5.46
N LYS A 140 -0.96 7.01 -5.82
CA LYS A 140 0.16 7.36 -6.70
C LYS A 140 1.52 7.03 -6.08
N GLN A 141 1.71 7.29 -4.79
CA GLN A 141 2.93 6.92 -4.07
C GLN A 141 3.13 5.39 -4.06
N ILE A 142 2.05 4.63 -3.80
CA ILE A 142 2.05 3.16 -3.85
C ILE A 142 2.41 2.65 -5.25
N LEU A 143 1.99 3.32 -6.31
CA LEU A 143 2.29 2.86 -7.67
C LEU A 143 3.66 3.30 -8.20
N VAL A 144 4.15 4.48 -7.81
CA VAL A 144 5.31 5.13 -8.45
C VAL A 144 6.58 5.08 -7.60
N GLU A 145 6.46 5.16 -6.28
CA GLU A 145 7.63 5.32 -5.41
C GLU A 145 8.28 3.96 -5.06
N LEU A 146 9.49 3.99 -4.49
CA LEU A 146 10.07 2.78 -3.92
C LEU A 146 9.41 2.48 -2.56
N LEU A 147 9.53 1.24 -2.06
CA LEU A 147 9.15 0.90 -0.69
C LEU A 147 9.87 1.84 0.30
N ASP A 148 9.10 2.51 1.16
CA ASP A 148 9.67 3.28 2.26
C ASP A 148 10.20 2.32 3.33
N ILE A 149 11.52 2.23 3.44
CA ILE A 149 12.21 1.32 4.36
C ILE A 149 11.78 1.58 5.82
N ASN A 150 11.51 2.83 6.21
CA ASN A 150 11.11 3.14 7.57
C ASN A 150 9.68 2.63 7.86
N ALA A 151 8.78 2.81 6.90
CA ALA A 151 7.41 2.30 7.00
C ALA A 151 7.39 0.76 7.02
N VAL A 152 8.20 0.12 6.18
CA VAL A 152 8.34 -1.34 6.16
C VAL A 152 8.97 -1.85 7.45
N GLN A 153 10.02 -1.18 7.96
CA GLN A 153 10.62 -1.54 9.24
C GLN A 153 9.58 -1.47 10.36
N SER A 154 8.85 -0.37 10.46
CA SER A 154 7.82 -0.18 11.50
C SER A 154 6.74 -1.25 11.41
N LEU A 155 6.25 -1.55 10.19
CA LEU A 155 5.31 -2.66 9.96
C LEU A 155 5.86 -4.00 10.49
N PHE A 156 7.11 -4.32 10.17
CA PHE A 156 7.71 -5.60 10.56
C PHE A 156 7.91 -5.68 12.07
N GLU A 157 8.37 -4.62 12.72
CA GLU A 157 8.67 -4.61 14.14
C GLU A 157 7.38 -4.52 14.99
N GLU A 158 6.42 -3.68 14.60
CA GLU A 158 5.24 -3.36 15.42
C GLU A 158 4.04 -4.27 15.13
N VAL A 159 3.81 -4.62 13.86
CA VAL A 159 2.66 -5.46 13.47
C VAL A 159 3.07 -6.93 13.45
N TYR A 160 4.19 -7.25 12.78
CA TYR A 160 4.61 -8.64 12.67
C TYR A 160 5.46 -9.13 13.86
N GLY A 161 5.98 -8.22 14.70
CA GLY A 161 6.85 -8.60 15.83
C GLY A 161 8.17 -9.21 15.38
N ILE A 162 8.63 -8.86 14.17
CA ILE A 162 9.85 -9.37 13.54
C ILE A 162 10.96 -8.33 13.70
N PRO A 163 12.05 -8.63 14.44
CA PRO A 163 13.13 -7.66 14.63
C PRO A 163 13.85 -7.36 13.31
N TRP A 164 13.87 -6.09 12.88
CA TRP A 164 14.39 -5.71 11.55
C TRP A 164 15.87 -6.04 11.37
N LYS A 165 16.67 -5.84 12.43
CA LYS A 165 18.13 -6.01 12.42
C LYS A 165 18.62 -7.43 12.75
N SER A 166 17.72 -8.39 13.00
CA SER A 166 18.13 -9.76 13.31
C SER A 166 18.61 -10.49 12.04
N LEU A 167 19.80 -11.10 12.09
CA LEU A 167 20.37 -11.89 11.00
C LEU A 167 19.51 -13.10 10.59
N SER A 168 18.60 -13.50 11.48
CA SER A 168 17.64 -14.61 11.34
C SER A 168 16.17 -14.16 11.40
N SER A 169 15.89 -12.88 11.14
CA SER A 169 14.56 -12.26 11.33
C SER A 169 13.41 -12.91 10.53
N ILE A 170 13.69 -13.34 9.29
CA ILE A 170 12.71 -14.02 8.44
C ILE A 170 13.04 -15.51 8.39
N ASP A 171 12.39 -16.29 9.25
CA ASP A 171 12.34 -17.75 9.18
C ASP A 171 10.97 -18.22 8.63
N VAL A 172 10.76 -19.54 8.58
CA VAL A 172 9.51 -20.12 8.06
C VAL A 172 8.28 -19.68 8.87
N ASN A 173 8.42 -19.46 10.18
CA ASN A 173 7.32 -19.05 11.04
C ASN A 173 7.01 -17.56 10.83
N SER A 174 8.03 -16.70 10.76
CA SER A 174 7.89 -15.29 10.41
C SER A 174 7.28 -15.12 9.02
N LEU A 175 7.72 -15.90 8.03
CA LEU A 175 7.16 -15.86 6.67
C LEU A 175 5.70 -16.33 6.65
N LYS A 176 5.35 -17.39 7.37
CA LYS A 176 3.95 -17.83 7.52
C LYS A 176 3.10 -16.73 8.14
N LYS A 177 3.60 -16.05 9.18
CA LYS A 177 2.90 -14.94 9.82
C LYS A 177 2.64 -13.81 8.83
N ILE A 178 3.68 -13.35 8.12
CA ILE A 178 3.54 -12.30 7.10
C ILE A 178 2.54 -12.74 6.02
N LEU A 179 2.65 -13.95 5.48
CA LEU A 179 1.74 -14.44 4.43
C LEU A 179 0.30 -14.63 4.90
N THR A 180 0.06 -14.79 6.20
CA THR A 180 -1.30 -14.89 6.76
C THR A 180 -1.91 -13.50 6.90
N GLU A 181 -1.11 -12.51 7.31
CA GLU A 181 -1.55 -11.13 7.49
C GLU A 181 -1.64 -10.34 6.17
N VAL A 182 -0.93 -10.78 5.12
CA VAL A 182 -0.85 -10.10 3.81
C VAL A 182 -1.90 -10.62 2.81
N ARG A 183 -2.57 -11.74 3.10
CA ARG A 183 -3.53 -12.41 2.20
C ARG A 183 -4.98 -12.06 2.47
#